data_AF-F2YNF3-F1
#
_entry.id   AF-F2YNF3-F1
#
_cell.length_a   1.000
_cell.length_b   1.000
_cell.length_c   1.000
_cell.angle_alpha   90.00
_cell.angle_beta   90.00
_cell.angle_gamma   90.00
#
_symmetry.space_group_name_H-M   'P 1'
#
loop_
_entity.id
_entity.type
_entity.pdbx_description
1 polymer ?
#
loop_
_entity_poly.entity_id
_entity_poly.type
_entity_poly.pdbx_seq_one_letter_code
_entity_poly.pdbx_strand_id
1 'polypeptide(L)'
;KAAEQFDEYIKTMIQLDRRKHTQNFALNIKLSRIKTEYLRKLNVLEEKSKAELPSETKKEIDAAFEQFKKDTNRTKKTVAEAEKKVEEAKKKAKAQKEEDHRNYPTNTYKTLELEIAESDVEVKKAELELVKEEAKESRDDEKIKQAEAKVESKKAEATRLENIKTDREKAEEEAKRRAEAKLKEAVEKNVATSEQDKPKGRRKRGVPGEQATPDKKENDAKSSDSSVGEEALPSPSLKPEKKVAEAEKKVAEAEKKAKAQKEEDRRNYPTNTYKTLELEIAESDVKVKEAELELVKEEAKESRNEEKVNQAKAKVESKKAEATRLEKIKTDRKKAEEEAKRKAAEEDKVKEKPAEQP
;
A
#
# COMPACT_ATOMS: atom_id res chain seq x y z
N LYS A 1 48.84 -13.49 41.97
CA LYS A 1 48.98 -14.95 41.74
C LYS A 1 47.68 -15.62 41.27
N ALA A 2 46.66 -15.85 42.10
CA ALA A 2 45.43 -16.53 41.64
C ALA A 2 44.68 -15.82 40.51
N ALA A 3 44.57 -14.48 40.57
CA ALA A 3 43.98 -13.67 39.50
C ALA A 3 44.80 -13.70 38.20
N GLU A 4 46.14 -13.73 38.31
CA GLU A 4 47.05 -13.78 37.16
C GLU A 4 46.98 -15.13 36.45
N GLN A 5 46.86 -16.24 37.19
CA GLN A 5 46.67 -17.57 36.61
C GLN A 5 45.33 -17.67 35.85
N PHE A 6 44.29 -17.02 36.35
CA PHE A 6 42.99 -16.97 35.67
C PHE A 6 43.10 -16.18 34.36
N ASP A 7 43.79 -15.05 34.40
CA ASP A 7 44.04 -14.23 33.22
C ASP A 7 44.97 -14.94 32.22
N GLU A 8 45.97 -15.70 32.68
CA GLU A 8 46.83 -16.53 31.82
C GLU A 8 46.05 -17.67 31.16
N TYR A 9 45.21 -18.40 31.90
CA TYR A 9 44.37 -19.47 31.35
C TYR A 9 43.37 -18.93 30.32
N ILE A 10 42.77 -17.78 30.61
CA ILE A 10 41.94 -17.06 29.65
C ILE A 10 42.77 -16.70 28.42
N LYS A 11 43.99 -16.17 28.59
CA LYS A 11 44.88 -15.75 27.50
C LYS A 11 45.40 -16.91 26.64
N THR A 12 45.49 -18.13 27.17
CA THR A 12 45.84 -19.33 26.37
C THR A 12 44.66 -19.85 25.54
N MET A 13 43.44 -19.78 26.08
CA MET A 13 42.20 -20.06 25.33
C MET A 13 41.90 -18.98 24.29
N ILE A 14 42.34 -17.76 24.59
CA ILE A 14 42.21 -16.55 23.77
C ILE A 14 43.43 -16.42 22.85
N GLN A 15 43.38 -17.06 21.68
CA GLN A 15 43.89 -16.41 20.47
C GLN A 15 42.85 -15.40 19.97
N LEU A 16 42.28 -14.56 20.85
CA LEU A 16 41.33 -13.54 20.41
C LEU A 16 42.13 -12.53 19.62
N ASP A 17 41.81 -12.45 18.34
CA ASP A 17 41.91 -11.22 17.59
C ASP A 17 41.40 -10.07 18.50
N ARG A 18 42.33 -9.34 19.12
CA ARG A 18 42.05 -8.11 19.89
C ARG A 18 41.21 -7.11 19.08
N ARG A 19 41.17 -7.27 17.76
CA ARG A 19 40.36 -6.53 16.78
C ARG A 19 38.84 -6.74 16.92
N LYS A 20 38.36 -7.73 17.67
CA LYS A 20 36.91 -8.04 17.84
C LYS A 20 36.37 -7.71 19.24
N HIS A 21 36.92 -6.68 19.88
CA HIS A 21 36.65 -6.35 21.28
C HIS A 21 35.15 -6.12 21.62
N THR A 22 34.36 -5.64 20.66
CA THR A 22 32.90 -5.43 20.78
C THR A 22 32.07 -6.71 20.64
N GLN A 23 32.56 -7.73 19.92
CA GLN A 23 31.88 -9.04 19.77
C GLN A 23 32.11 -9.97 20.97
N ASN A 24 33.03 -9.62 21.87
CA ASN A 24 33.39 -10.44 23.02
C ASN A 24 32.85 -9.85 24.33
N PHE A 25 31.97 -8.85 24.29
CA PHE A 25 31.55 -8.15 25.51
C PHE A 25 30.71 -9.04 26.42
N ALA A 26 29.77 -9.80 25.88
CA ALA A 26 28.97 -10.73 26.69
C ALA A 26 29.83 -11.88 27.25
N LEU A 27 30.76 -12.40 26.44
CA LEU A 27 31.76 -13.38 26.90
C LEU A 27 32.64 -12.77 28.01
N ASN A 28 33.12 -11.54 27.85
CA ASN A 28 33.91 -10.83 28.86
C ASN A 28 33.12 -10.61 30.14
N ILE A 29 31.83 -10.25 30.09
CA ILE A 29 30.97 -10.15 31.29
C ILE A 29 30.87 -11.50 32.00
N LYS A 30 30.60 -12.58 31.25
CA LYS A 30 30.51 -13.93 31.82
C LYS A 30 31.84 -14.36 32.46
N LEU A 31 32.96 -14.17 31.76
CA LEU A 31 34.30 -14.47 32.27
C LEU A 31 34.64 -13.61 33.50
N SER A 32 34.21 -12.35 33.52
CA SER A 32 34.40 -11.44 34.67
C SER A 32 33.59 -11.90 35.88
N ARG A 33 32.35 -12.38 35.68
CA ARG A 33 31.53 -12.97 36.76
C ARG A 33 32.20 -14.23 37.32
N ILE A 34 32.64 -15.14 36.46
CA ILE A 34 33.37 -16.35 36.86
C ILE A 34 34.63 -15.97 37.64
N LYS A 35 35.39 -14.96 37.17
CA LYS A 35 36.57 -14.44 37.88
C LYS A 35 36.23 -13.93 39.27
N THR A 36 35.16 -13.13 39.39
CA THR A 36 34.74 -12.58 40.69
C THR A 36 34.27 -13.67 41.66
N GLU A 37 33.53 -14.68 41.19
CA GLU A 37 33.09 -15.79 42.04
C GLU A 37 34.25 -16.66 42.49
N TYR A 38 35.20 -16.96 41.60
CA TYR A 38 36.43 -17.69 41.94
C TYR A 38 37.21 -16.96 43.04
N LEU A 39 37.46 -15.66 42.88
CA LEU A 39 38.17 -14.85 43.87
C LEU A 39 37.42 -14.77 45.20
N ARG A 40 36.09 -14.73 45.17
CA ARG A 40 35.24 -14.71 46.38
C ARG A 40 35.32 -16.05 47.12
N LYS A 41 35.22 -17.17 46.41
CA LYS A 41 35.36 -18.53 46.97
C LYS A 41 36.75 -18.71 47.60
N LEU A 42 37.81 -18.20 46.96
CA LEU A 42 39.17 -18.23 47.49
C LEU A 42 39.32 -17.40 48.78
N ASN A 43 38.69 -16.22 48.85
CA ASN A 43 38.72 -15.38 50.04
C ASN A 43 37.94 -15.99 51.22
N VAL A 44 36.84 -16.70 50.96
CA VAL A 44 36.01 -17.32 52.00
C VAL A 44 36.66 -18.57 52.59
N LEU A 45 37.39 -19.34 51.79
CA LEU A 45 38.00 -20.59 52.24
C LEU A 45 39.31 -20.41 53.02
N GLU A 46 39.86 -19.19 53.13
CA GLU A 46 41.21 -18.88 53.69
C GLU A 46 42.36 -19.76 53.17
N GLU A 47 42.10 -20.63 52.19
CA GLU A 47 43.09 -21.50 51.58
C GLU A 47 43.98 -20.66 50.68
N LYS A 48 45.18 -20.38 51.19
CA LYS A 48 46.33 -19.89 50.43
C LYS A 48 46.78 -20.96 49.44
N SER A 49 45.93 -21.38 48.51
CA SER A 49 46.30 -22.43 47.59
C SER A 49 47.35 -21.90 46.60
N LYS A 50 48.56 -22.41 46.78
CA LYS A 50 49.67 -22.43 45.81
C LYS A 50 49.34 -23.25 44.55
N ALA A 51 48.11 -23.72 44.41
CA ALA A 51 47.70 -24.71 43.43
C ALA A 51 46.88 -24.06 42.32
N GLU A 52 47.12 -24.56 41.11
CA GLU A 52 46.53 -24.21 39.83
C GLU A 52 45.00 -23.98 39.86
N LEU A 53 44.47 -23.27 38.87
CA LEU A 53 43.02 -23.05 38.71
C LEU A 53 42.23 -24.34 38.95
N PRO A 54 41.22 -24.33 39.84
CA PRO A 54 40.43 -25.51 40.14
C PRO A 54 39.71 -26.00 38.89
N SER A 55 39.65 -27.32 38.72
CA SER A 55 39.09 -27.98 37.53
C SER A 55 37.63 -27.60 37.25
N GLU A 56 36.85 -27.30 38.29
CA GLU A 56 35.48 -26.79 38.17
C GLU A 56 35.43 -25.44 37.44
N THR A 57 36.28 -24.48 37.84
CA THR A 57 36.34 -23.16 37.19
C THR A 57 36.85 -23.25 35.75
N LYS A 58 37.81 -24.14 35.46
CA LYS A 58 38.27 -24.41 34.10
C LYS A 58 37.11 -24.90 33.22
N LYS A 59 36.31 -25.86 33.70
CA LYS A 59 35.12 -26.36 32.99
C LYS A 59 34.07 -25.27 32.72
N GLU A 60 33.83 -24.37 33.67
CA GLU A 60 32.91 -23.25 33.48
C GLU A 60 33.40 -22.26 32.43
N ILE A 61 34.70 -21.95 32.42
CA ILE A 61 35.33 -21.10 31.39
C ILE A 61 35.20 -21.78 30.01
N ASP A 62 35.54 -23.07 29.92
CA ASP A 62 35.48 -23.83 28.68
C ASP A 62 34.05 -23.93 28.13
N ALA A 63 33.07 -24.17 29.00
CA ALA A 63 31.65 -24.19 28.63
C ALA A 63 31.15 -22.83 28.12
N ALA A 64 31.58 -21.73 28.76
CA ALA A 64 31.25 -20.39 28.30
C ALA A 64 31.84 -20.08 26.91
N PHE A 65 33.06 -20.57 26.64
CA PHE A 65 33.70 -20.46 25.33
C PHE A 65 33.01 -21.28 24.24
N GLU A 66 32.66 -22.54 24.52
CA GLU A 66 31.96 -23.39 23.55
C GLU A 66 30.57 -22.85 23.21
N GLN A 67 29.84 -22.33 24.22
CA GLN A 67 28.56 -21.67 23.99
C GLN A 67 28.73 -20.42 23.10
N PHE A 68 29.73 -19.59 23.37
CA PHE A 68 30.02 -18.39 22.57
C PHE A 68 30.37 -18.72 21.11
N LYS A 69 31.21 -19.75 20.87
CA LYS A 69 31.51 -20.21 19.51
C LYS A 69 30.26 -20.69 18.78
N LYS A 70 29.39 -21.44 19.46
CA LYS A 70 28.14 -21.96 18.91
C LYS A 70 27.18 -20.83 18.51
N ASP A 71 26.99 -19.85 19.38
CA ASP A 71 26.11 -18.71 19.15
C ASP A 71 26.63 -17.81 18.02
N THR A 72 27.95 -17.55 17.99
CA THR A 72 28.62 -16.79 16.93
C THR A 72 28.54 -17.48 15.56
N ASN A 73 28.66 -18.81 15.51
CA ASN A 73 28.54 -19.55 14.27
C ASN A 73 27.10 -19.58 13.74
N ARG A 74 26.11 -19.65 14.65
CA ARG A 74 24.69 -19.59 14.29
C ARG A 74 24.33 -18.26 13.63
N THR A 75 24.74 -17.14 14.21
CA THR A 75 24.49 -15.80 13.66
C THR A 75 25.23 -15.55 12.34
N LYS A 76 26.48 -16.03 12.19
CA LYS A 76 27.18 -15.95 10.90
C LYS A 76 26.46 -16.73 9.79
N LYS A 77 25.93 -17.92 10.11
CA LYS A 77 25.19 -18.74 9.15
C LYS A 77 23.89 -18.07 8.70
N THR A 78 23.13 -17.46 9.61
CA THR A 78 21.88 -16.75 9.27
C THR A 78 22.15 -15.51 8.43
N VAL A 79 23.18 -14.72 8.76
CA VAL A 79 23.57 -13.56 7.96
C VAL A 79 24.00 -13.97 6.56
N ALA A 80 24.84 -15.01 6.42
CA ALA A 80 25.30 -15.48 5.12
C ALA A 80 24.17 -16.04 4.24
N GLU A 81 23.18 -16.70 4.84
CA GLU A 81 21.98 -17.15 4.12
C GLU A 81 21.16 -15.96 3.60
N ALA A 82 20.96 -14.93 4.43
CA ALA A 82 20.29 -13.70 4.01
C ALA A 82 21.05 -12.99 2.88
N GLU A 83 22.39 -12.94 2.95
CA GLU A 83 23.23 -12.33 1.90
C GLU A 83 23.03 -13.02 0.55
N LYS A 84 22.97 -14.35 0.53
CA LYS A 84 22.68 -15.12 -0.70
C LYS A 84 21.30 -14.78 -1.26
N LYS A 85 20.26 -14.66 -0.42
CA LYS A 85 18.91 -14.27 -0.87
C LYS A 85 18.88 -12.88 -1.50
N VAL A 86 19.64 -11.93 -0.93
CA VAL A 86 19.79 -10.58 -1.50
C VAL A 86 20.51 -10.62 -2.86
N GLU A 87 21.57 -11.41 -3.01
CA GLU A 87 22.25 -11.55 -4.31
C GLU A 87 21.36 -12.20 -5.37
N GLU A 88 20.60 -13.24 -5.02
CA GLU A 88 19.67 -13.89 -5.94
C GLU A 88 18.60 -12.90 -6.42
N ALA A 89 18.01 -12.13 -5.51
CA ALA A 89 17.04 -11.09 -5.87
C ALA A 89 17.66 -10.02 -6.78
N LYS A 90 18.90 -9.58 -6.49
CA LYS A 90 19.61 -8.62 -7.35
C LYS A 90 19.84 -9.15 -8.76
N LYS A 91 20.14 -10.44 -8.90
CA LYS A 91 20.27 -11.08 -10.22
C LYS A 91 18.93 -11.09 -10.96
N LYS A 92 17.82 -11.39 -10.29
CA LYS A 92 16.47 -11.33 -10.88
C LYS A 92 16.10 -9.90 -11.32
N ALA A 93 16.33 -8.90 -10.48
CA ALA A 93 16.06 -7.50 -10.84
C ALA A 93 16.94 -7.03 -12.03
N LYS A 94 18.20 -7.46 -12.09
CA LYS A 94 19.06 -7.17 -13.26
C LYS A 94 18.59 -7.86 -14.53
N ALA A 95 18.15 -9.11 -14.46
CA ALA A 95 17.59 -9.82 -15.60
C ALA A 95 16.34 -9.11 -16.13
N GLN A 96 15.43 -8.71 -15.23
CA GLN A 96 14.24 -7.94 -15.60
C GLN A 96 14.61 -6.58 -16.23
N LYS A 97 15.64 -5.91 -15.71
CA LYS A 97 16.14 -4.65 -16.27
C LYS A 97 16.71 -4.80 -17.67
N GLU A 98 17.40 -5.89 -17.95
CA GLU A 98 17.89 -6.17 -19.29
C GLU A 98 16.73 -6.51 -20.24
N GLU A 99 15.75 -7.30 -19.79
CA GLU A 99 14.56 -7.62 -20.57
C GLU A 99 13.74 -6.37 -20.91
N ASP A 100 13.49 -5.50 -19.94
CA ASP A 100 12.82 -4.23 -20.15
C ASP A 100 13.55 -3.33 -21.14
N HIS A 101 14.87 -3.24 -21.02
CA HIS A 101 15.68 -2.44 -21.93
C HIS A 101 15.65 -2.99 -23.37
N ARG A 102 15.49 -4.32 -23.54
CA ARG A 102 15.35 -4.94 -24.86
C ARG A 102 13.95 -4.80 -25.45
N ASN A 103 12.92 -5.01 -24.63
CA ASN A 103 11.51 -4.96 -25.07
C ASN A 103 11.01 -3.52 -25.26
N TYR A 104 11.54 -2.58 -24.48
CA TYR A 104 11.12 -1.18 -24.48
C TYR A 104 12.32 -0.23 -24.59
N PRO A 105 13.09 -0.26 -25.70
CA PRO A 105 14.34 0.48 -25.84
C PRO A 105 14.15 2.01 -25.85
N THR A 106 12.94 2.49 -26.16
CA THR A 106 12.59 3.92 -26.18
C THR A 106 11.85 4.39 -24.92
N ASN A 107 11.57 3.49 -23.98
CA ASN A 107 10.79 3.83 -22.79
C ASN A 107 11.65 4.58 -21.77
N THR A 108 11.15 5.73 -21.32
CA THR A 108 11.81 6.58 -20.33
C THR A 108 11.45 6.20 -18.89
N TYR A 109 10.35 5.45 -18.70
CA TYR A 109 9.82 5.06 -17.40
C TYR A 109 10.14 3.60 -17.08
N LYS A 110 10.28 3.29 -15.79
CA LYS A 110 10.43 1.91 -15.30
C LYS A 110 9.14 1.13 -15.53
N THR A 111 9.24 -0.16 -15.86
CA THR A 111 8.08 -1.05 -15.87
C THR A 111 7.69 -1.39 -14.43
N LEU A 112 6.41 -1.71 -14.22
CA LEU A 112 5.93 -2.20 -12.94
C LEU A 112 6.65 -3.49 -12.51
N GLU A 113 7.06 -4.32 -13.47
CA GLU A 113 7.72 -5.60 -13.19
C GLU A 113 9.14 -5.40 -12.66
N LEU A 114 9.87 -4.45 -13.24
CA LEU A 114 11.16 -4.03 -12.72
C LEU A 114 11.04 -3.33 -11.36
N GLU A 115 10.00 -2.50 -11.17
CA GLU A 115 9.76 -1.85 -9.89
C GLU A 115 9.45 -2.87 -8.79
N ILE A 116 8.63 -3.89 -9.07
CA ILE A 116 8.37 -5.01 -8.15
C ILE A 116 9.68 -5.77 -7.84
N ALA A 117 10.49 -6.06 -8.85
CA ALA A 117 11.75 -6.77 -8.66
C ALA A 117 12.79 -5.96 -7.85
N GLU A 118 12.87 -4.64 -8.08
CA GLU A 118 13.71 -3.73 -7.30
C GLU A 118 13.21 -3.63 -5.84
N SER A 119 11.90 -3.54 -5.61
CA SER A 119 11.31 -3.54 -4.27
C SER A 119 11.58 -4.85 -3.51
N ASP A 120 11.52 -6.02 -4.15
CA ASP A 120 11.86 -7.31 -3.52
C ASP A 120 13.34 -7.35 -3.08
N VAL A 121 14.25 -6.78 -3.88
CA VAL A 121 15.67 -6.61 -3.49
C VAL A 121 15.78 -5.72 -2.25
N GLU A 122 15.03 -4.63 -2.21
CA GLU A 122 15.06 -3.69 -1.10
C GLU A 122 14.49 -4.26 0.19
N VAL A 123 13.41 -5.06 0.12
CA VAL A 123 12.86 -5.79 1.28
C VAL A 123 13.90 -6.75 1.82
N LYS A 124 14.50 -7.60 0.97
CA LYS A 124 15.52 -8.57 1.40
C LYS A 124 16.76 -7.89 1.97
N LYS A 125 17.14 -6.73 1.43
CA LYS A 125 18.26 -5.95 1.96
C LYS A 125 17.94 -5.37 3.34
N ALA A 126 16.72 -4.89 3.56
CA ALA A 126 16.28 -4.40 4.86
C ALA A 126 16.18 -5.54 5.89
N GLU A 127 15.65 -6.71 5.51
CA GLU A 127 15.63 -7.91 6.36
C GLU A 127 17.05 -8.34 6.74
N LEU A 128 17.99 -8.23 5.82
CA LEU A 128 19.40 -8.52 6.08
C LEU A 128 20.04 -7.53 7.05
N GLU A 129 19.74 -6.24 6.92
CA GLU A 129 20.17 -5.22 7.89
C GLU A 129 19.59 -5.51 9.27
N LEU A 130 18.32 -5.92 9.35
CA LEU A 130 17.68 -6.37 10.59
C LEU A 130 18.35 -7.60 11.18
N VAL A 131 18.63 -8.65 10.38
CA VAL A 131 19.34 -9.85 10.86
C VAL A 131 20.74 -9.49 11.36
N LYS A 132 21.43 -8.55 10.69
CA LYS A 132 22.74 -8.05 11.13
C LYS A 132 22.63 -7.25 12.43
N GLU A 133 21.59 -6.46 12.59
CA GLU A 133 21.32 -5.65 13.80
C GLU A 133 20.92 -6.51 15.00
N GLU A 134 20.06 -7.51 14.80
CA GLU A 134 19.66 -8.48 15.82
C GLU A 134 20.83 -9.40 16.24
N ALA A 135 21.74 -9.68 15.30
CA ALA A 135 22.97 -10.39 15.55
C ALA A 135 24.05 -9.54 16.25
N LYS A 136 23.86 -8.21 16.38
CA LYS A 136 24.75 -7.40 17.22
C LYS A 136 24.49 -7.76 18.69
N GLU A 137 25.56 -7.96 19.43
CA GLU A 137 25.49 -8.35 20.83
C GLU A 137 24.98 -7.20 21.73
N SER A 138 25.24 -5.94 21.35
CA SER A 138 24.60 -4.74 21.91
C SER A 138 23.25 -4.50 21.22
N ARG A 139 22.22 -5.23 21.66
CA ARG A 139 20.85 -5.03 21.17
C ARG A 139 20.36 -3.66 21.62
N ASP A 140 20.17 -2.79 20.65
CA ASP A 140 19.54 -1.49 20.84
C ASP A 140 18.09 -1.65 20.36
N ASP A 141 17.18 -1.87 21.31
CA ASP A 141 15.78 -2.19 21.02
C ASP A 141 15.10 -1.09 20.18
N GLU A 142 15.53 0.17 20.31
CA GLU A 142 15.03 1.27 19.48
C GLU A 142 15.47 1.14 18.02
N LYS A 143 16.73 0.78 17.76
CA LYS A 143 17.23 0.57 16.40
C LYS A 143 16.61 -0.66 15.75
N ILE A 144 16.45 -1.75 16.50
CA ILE A 144 15.79 -2.97 16.01
C ILE A 144 14.34 -2.65 15.61
N LYS A 145 13.57 -1.96 16.46
CA LYS A 145 12.21 -1.51 16.13
C LYS A 145 12.17 -0.59 14.91
N GLN A 146 13.16 0.29 14.77
CA GLN A 146 13.26 1.14 13.59
C GLN A 146 13.54 0.33 12.31
N ALA A 147 14.42 -0.67 12.40
CA ALA A 147 14.71 -1.57 11.29
C ALA A 147 13.50 -2.44 10.94
N GLU A 148 12.76 -2.94 11.93
CA GLU A 148 11.50 -3.67 11.76
C GLU A 148 10.46 -2.83 11.02
N ALA A 149 10.24 -1.59 11.46
CA ALA A 149 9.32 -0.66 10.81
C ALA A 149 9.72 -0.37 9.35
N LYS A 150 11.02 -0.26 9.06
CA LYS A 150 11.52 -0.10 7.68
C LYS A 150 11.27 -1.35 6.82
N VAL A 151 11.44 -2.54 7.38
CA VAL A 151 11.13 -3.79 6.67
C VAL A 151 9.64 -3.87 6.37
N GLU A 152 8.79 -3.55 7.35
CA GLU A 152 7.33 -3.55 7.20
C GLU A 152 6.86 -2.52 6.16
N SER A 153 7.41 -1.30 6.18
CA SER A 153 7.07 -0.28 5.20
C SER A 153 7.42 -0.70 3.77
N LYS A 154 8.58 -1.34 3.57
CA LYS A 154 9.00 -1.83 2.24
C LYS A 154 8.18 -3.02 1.78
N LYS A 155 7.78 -3.92 2.68
CA LYS A 155 6.83 -5.00 2.36
C LYS A 155 5.46 -4.46 1.96
N ALA A 156 4.99 -3.42 2.65
CA ALA A 156 3.74 -2.75 2.31
C ALA A 156 3.81 -2.08 0.91
N GLU A 157 4.96 -1.53 0.53
CA GLU A 157 5.17 -0.98 -0.82
C GLU A 157 5.20 -2.07 -1.89
N ALA A 158 5.93 -3.16 -1.67
CA ALA A 158 5.98 -4.29 -2.60
C ALA A 158 4.60 -4.90 -2.85
N THR A 159 3.80 -5.09 -1.79
CA THR A 159 2.42 -5.59 -1.90
C THR A 159 1.48 -4.62 -2.63
N ARG A 160 1.68 -3.30 -2.48
CA ARG A 160 0.94 -2.30 -3.27
C ARG A 160 1.25 -2.42 -4.76
N LEU A 161 2.53 -2.58 -5.13
CA LEU A 161 2.93 -2.77 -6.53
C LEU A 161 2.34 -4.05 -7.13
N GLU A 162 2.30 -5.13 -6.35
CA GLU A 162 1.67 -6.39 -6.76
C GLU A 162 0.16 -6.21 -7.00
N ASN A 163 -0.55 -5.54 -6.09
CA ASN A 163 -1.97 -5.22 -6.28
C ASN A 163 -2.20 -4.40 -7.55
N ILE A 164 -1.38 -3.37 -7.79
CA ILE A 164 -1.46 -2.55 -9.02
C ILE A 164 -1.26 -3.42 -10.27
N LYS A 165 -0.31 -4.35 -10.25
CA LYS A 165 -0.10 -5.30 -11.36
C LYS A 165 -1.35 -6.14 -11.61
N THR A 166 -1.93 -6.73 -10.56
CA THR A 166 -3.14 -7.56 -10.70
C THR A 166 -4.36 -6.78 -11.20
N ASP A 167 -4.53 -5.54 -10.75
CA ASP A 167 -5.65 -4.69 -11.19
C ASP A 167 -5.48 -4.27 -12.66
N ARG A 168 -4.24 -3.98 -13.08
CA ARG A 168 -3.92 -3.69 -14.49
C ARG A 168 -4.19 -4.89 -15.40
N GLU A 169 -3.81 -6.08 -14.98
CA GLU A 169 -4.04 -7.32 -15.72
C GLU A 169 -5.54 -7.59 -15.91
N LYS A 170 -6.35 -7.45 -14.85
CA LYS A 170 -7.81 -7.56 -14.92
C LYS A 170 -8.43 -6.53 -15.86
N ALA A 171 -7.97 -5.28 -15.80
CA ALA A 171 -8.45 -4.21 -16.68
C ALA A 171 -8.10 -4.47 -18.16
N GLU A 172 -6.91 -5.02 -18.43
CA GLU A 172 -6.48 -5.39 -19.78
C GLU A 172 -7.27 -6.59 -20.33
N GLU A 173 -7.52 -7.62 -19.50
CA GLU A 173 -8.34 -8.76 -19.89
C GLU A 173 -9.78 -8.34 -20.22
N GLU A 174 -10.38 -7.47 -19.40
CA GLU A 174 -11.72 -6.95 -19.66
C GLU A 174 -11.76 -6.12 -20.95
N ALA A 175 -10.73 -5.30 -21.20
CA ALA A 175 -10.60 -4.55 -22.44
C ALA A 175 -10.48 -5.47 -23.66
N LYS A 176 -9.70 -6.56 -23.57
CA LYS A 176 -9.59 -7.58 -24.63
C LYS A 176 -10.94 -8.26 -24.88
N ARG A 177 -11.67 -8.67 -23.85
CA ARG A 177 -13.02 -9.27 -23.98
C ARG A 177 -14.02 -8.30 -24.64
N ARG A 178 -13.99 -7.02 -24.26
CA ARG A 178 -14.84 -5.98 -24.88
C ARG A 178 -14.47 -5.73 -26.34
N ALA A 179 -13.19 -5.74 -26.69
CA ALA A 179 -12.74 -5.59 -28.08
C ALA A 179 -13.14 -6.79 -28.94
N GLU A 180 -13.00 -8.02 -28.41
CA GLU A 180 -13.43 -9.24 -29.09
C GLU A 180 -14.96 -9.28 -29.27
N ALA A 181 -15.73 -8.86 -28.26
CA ALA A 181 -17.18 -8.75 -28.36
C ALA A 181 -17.60 -7.73 -29.45
N LYS A 182 -16.93 -6.58 -29.52
CA LYS A 182 -17.16 -5.59 -30.59
C LYS A 182 -16.81 -6.13 -31.98
N LEU A 183 -15.75 -6.91 -32.11
CA LEU A 183 -15.40 -7.56 -33.36
C LEU A 183 -16.46 -8.60 -33.76
N LYS A 184 -16.93 -9.44 -32.83
CA LYS A 184 -18.02 -10.39 -33.08
C LYS A 184 -19.31 -9.67 -33.50
N GLU A 185 -19.69 -8.60 -32.79
CA GLU A 185 -20.87 -7.80 -33.12
C GLU A 185 -20.76 -7.13 -34.50
N ALA A 186 -19.57 -6.62 -34.87
CA ALA A 186 -19.33 -6.04 -36.19
C ALA A 186 -19.42 -7.10 -37.30
N VAL A 187 -18.89 -8.31 -37.06
CA VAL A 187 -19.01 -9.44 -38.00
C VAL A 187 -20.46 -9.86 -38.17
N GLU A 188 -21.23 -9.98 -37.08
CA GLU A 188 -22.64 -10.36 -37.12
C GLU A 188 -23.52 -9.31 -37.82
N LYS A 189 -23.25 -8.01 -37.58
CA LYS A 189 -23.91 -6.92 -38.32
C LYS A 189 -23.62 -6.95 -39.81
N ASN A 190 -22.38 -7.25 -40.22
CA ASN A 190 -22.02 -7.37 -41.63
C ASN A 190 -22.71 -8.58 -42.31
N VAL A 191 -22.89 -9.69 -41.58
CA VAL A 191 -23.66 -10.86 -42.07
C VAL A 191 -25.14 -10.51 -42.22
N ALA A 192 -25.74 -9.80 -41.25
CA ALA A 192 -27.14 -9.39 -41.31
C ALA A 192 -27.43 -8.36 -42.43
N THR A 193 -26.48 -7.47 -42.77
CA THR A 193 -26.63 -6.54 -43.90
C THR A 193 -26.47 -7.19 -45.26
N SER A 194 -25.78 -8.34 -45.35
CA SER A 194 -25.63 -9.13 -46.58
C SER A 194 -26.93 -9.87 -46.95
N GLU A 195 -27.77 -10.23 -45.98
CA GLU A 195 -29.04 -10.93 -46.23
C GLU A 195 -30.19 -10.01 -46.70
N GLN A 196 -30.05 -8.68 -46.60
CA GLN A 196 -31.09 -7.73 -47.03
C GLN A 196 -30.94 -7.19 -48.46
N ASP A 197 -29.83 -7.46 -49.16
CA ASP A 197 -29.65 -7.08 -50.57
C ASP A 197 -30.23 -8.13 -51.54
N LYS A 198 -31.57 -8.23 -51.56
CA LYS A 198 -32.31 -8.75 -52.72
C LYS A 198 -32.97 -7.58 -53.46
N PRO A 199 -32.75 -7.41 -54.77
CA PRO A 199 -33.20 -6.21 -55.48
C PRO A 199 -34.74 -6.19 -55.62
N LYS A 200 -35.33 -5.05 -55.26
CA LYS A 200 -36.77 -4.77 -55.33
C LYS A 200 -37.29 -4.80 -56.78
N GLY A 201 -38.14 -5.80 -57.07
CA GLY A 201 -38.98 -5.85 -58.26
C GLY A 201 -40.24 -4.98 -58.13
N ARG A 202 -40.27 -3.92 -58.94
CA ARG A 202 -41.42 -3.14 -59.47
C ARG A 202 -42.80 -3.85 -59.42
N ARG A 203 -43.83 -3.20 -58.82
CA ARG A 203 -45.24 -3.22 -59.29
C ARG A 203 -46.09 -2.10 -58.67
N LYS A 204 -47.03 -1.60 -59.49
CA LYS A 204 -47.82 -0.36 -59.38
C LYS A 204 -49.05 -0.46 -58.43
N ARG A 205 -49.40 0.71 -57.87
CA ARG A 205 -50.73 1.29 -57.54
C ARG A 205 -51.98 0.39 -57.52
N GLY A 206 -52.69 0.47 -56.40
CA GLY A 206 -54.15 0.30 -56.25
C GLY A 206 -54.60 0.88 -54.91
N VAL A 207 -55.53 1.83 -54.95
CA VAL A 207 -56.27 2.52 -53.85
C VAL A 207 -57.77 2.18 -54.09
N PRO A 208 -58.77 2.36 -53.18
CA PRO A 208 -58.86 2.80 -51.77
C PRO A 208 -59.69 1.86 -50.87
N GLY A 209 -59.86 2.20 -49.58
CA GLY A 209 -60.91 1.63 -48.73
C GLY A 209 -60.92 2.18 -47.30
N GLU A 210 -61.62 3.28 -47.12
CA GLU A 210 -61.89 4.04 -45.89
C GLU A 210 -62.96 3.34 -45.01
N GLN A 211 -62.82 3.40 -43.68
CA GLN A 211 -63.88 3.44 -42.63
C GLN A 211 -63.20 3.34 -41.24
N ALA A 212 -63.16 4.43 -40.46
CA ALA A 212 -64.16 4.88 -39.49
C ALA A 212 -63.98 4.24 -38.09
N THR A 213 -63.56 5.06 -37.13
CA THR A 213 -63.75 4.85 -35.69
C THR A 213 -65.25 4.97 -35.35
N PRO A 214 -65.75 4.33 -34.27
CA PRO A 214 -66.01 5.15 -33.09
C PRO A 214 -65.89 4.45 -31.71
N ASP A 215 -65.42 5.25 -30.75
CA ASP A 215 -65.87 5.47 -29.37
C ASP A 215 -66.04 4.36 -28.29
N LYS A 216 -65.48 4.72 -27.12
CA LYS A 216 -65.93 4.55 -25.72
C LYS A 216 -66.07 3.14 -25.13
N LYS A 217 -65.30 2.88 -24.05
CA LYS A 217 -65.90 2.60 -22.73
C LYS A 217 -64.91 2.75 -21.55
N GLU A 218 -65.36 3.60 -20.63
CA GLU A 218 -64.98 3.83 -19.24
C GLU A 218 -65.02 2.54 -18.39
N ASN A 219 -64.11 2.42 -17.41
CA ASN A 219 -64.45 1.99 -16.05
C ASN A 219 -63.27 2.24 -15.08
N ASP A 220 -63.50 3.18 -14.18
CA ASP A 220 -62.91 3.24 -12.84
C ASP A 220 -63.35 2.05 -11.99
N ALA A 221 -62.45 1.53 -11.16
CA ALA A 221 -62.81 0.88 -9.90
C ALA A 221 -61.67 1.06 -8.88
N LYS A 222 -61.92 1.92 -7.90
CA LYS A 222 -61.22 1.97 -6.62
C LYS A 222 -61.58 0.73 -5.79
N SER A 223 -60.61 0.18 -5.08
CA SER A 223 -60.87 -0.39 -3.74
C SER A 223 -59.63 -0.24 -2.88
N SER A 224 -59.81 0.56 -1.83
CA SER A 224 -58.94 0.68 -0.69
C SER A 224 -59.08 -0.53 0.24
N ASP A 225 -58.09 -0.62 1.14
CA ASP A 225 -58.24 -1.04 2.55
C ASP A 225 -57.97 -2.51 2.88
N SER A 226 -56.80 -2.76 3.49
CA SER A 226 -56.75 -3.47 4.78
C SER A 226 -55.38 -3.30 5.45
N SER A 227 -55.43 -2.58 6.56
CA SER A 227 -54.47 -2.47 7.66
C SER A 227 -54.20 -3.80 8.38
N VAL A 228 -53.25 -3.76 9.33
CA VAL A 228 -52.78 -4.76 10.33
C VAL A 228 -51.39 -5.28 9.95
N GLY A 229 -50.29 -4.89 10.59
CA GLY A 229 -50.14 -4.63 12.02
C GLY A 229 -49.43 -5.84 12.62
N GLU A 230 -48.11 -5.89 12.50
CA GLU A 230 -47.30 -6.82 13.29
C GLU A 230 -46.14 -6.03 13.92
N GLU A 231 -46.36 -5.75 15.20
CA GLU A 231 -45.35 -5.28 16.13
C GLU A 231 -44.24 -6.33 16.25
N ALA A 232 -43.07 -6.02 15.69
CA ALA A 232 -41.82 -6.60 16.14
C ALA A 232 -41.07 -5.53 16.93
N LEU A 233 -41.33 -5.53 18.24
CA LEU A 233 -40.61 -4.95 19.37
C LEU A 233 -39.38 -4.07 19.02
N PRO A 234 -39.34 -2.78 19.40
CA PRO A 234 -38.14 -1.98 19.29
C PRO A 234 -37.16 -2.38 20.42
N SER A 235 -36.23 -3.28 20.09
CA SER A 235 -35.05 -3.52 20.92
C SER A 235 -34.29 -2.21 21.16
N PRO A 236 -33.67 -1.98 22.33
CA PRO A 236 -33.19 -0.69 22.80
C PRO A 236 -31.87 -0.21 22.15
N SER A 237 -31.62 -0.54 20.89
CA SER A 237 -30.38 -0.23 20.13
C SER A 237 -30.52 0.94 19.14
N LEU A 238 -31.57 1.76 19.27
CA LEU A 238 -32.01 2.82 18.31
C LEU A 238 -31.04 3.99 18.06
N LYS A 239 -29.79 3.95 18.54
CA LYS A 239 -28.82 5.06 18.42
C LYS A 239 -27.85 4.91 17.23
N PRO A 240 -27.19 3.76 16.99
CA PRO A 240 -26.32 3.55 15.82
C PRO A 240 -27.03 3.50 14.47
N GLU A 241 -28.18 2.83 14.34
CA GLU A 241 -28.84 2.59 13.04
C GLU A 241 -29.29 3.89 12.36
N LYS A 242 -29.80 4.85 13.13
CA LYS A 242 -30.18 6.18 12.61
C LYS A 242 -28.97 6.96 12.07
N LYS A 243 -27.78 6.80 12.67
CA LYS A 243 -26.53 7.44 12.21
C LYS A 243 -26.00 6.80 10.94
N VAL A 244 -26.11 5.47 10.82
CA VAL A 244 -25.72 4.74 9.61
C VAL A 244 -26.61 5.18 8.43
N ALA A 245 -27.93 5.25 8.63
CA ALA A 245 -28.86 5.67 7.59
C ALA A 245 -28.67 7.13 7.15
N GLU A 246 -28.29 8.03 8.08
CA GLU A 246 -27.94 9.41 7.74
C GLU A 246 -26.64 9.50 6.93
N ALA A 247 -25.62 8.72 7.31
CA ALA A 247 -24.35 8.65 6.58
C ALA A 247 -24.55 8.07 5.16
N GLU A 248 -25.38 7.04 5.00
CA GLU A 248 -25.75 6.46 3.70
C GLU A 248 -26.37 7.50 2.77
N LYS A 249 -27.28 8.35 3.28
CA LYS A 249 -27.85 9.44 2.48
C LYS A 249 -26.80 10.47 2.04
N LYS A 250 -25.84 10.80 2.91
CA LYS A 250 -24.74 11.73 2.59
C LYS A 250 -23.79 11.18 1.52
N VAL A 251 -23.51 9.88 1.55
CA VAL A 251 -22.73 9.20 0.49
C VAL A 251 -23.48 9.24 -0.83
N ALA A 252 -24.76 8.89 -0.84
CA ALA A 252 -25.58 8.91 -2.05
C ALA A 252 -25.70 10.31 -2.67
N GLU A 253 -25.77 11.37 -1.86
CA GLU A 253 -25.76 12.75 -2.34
C GLU A 253 -24.41 13.13 -2.97
N ALA A 254 -23.30 12.76 -2.33
CA ALA A 254 -21.96 13.01 -2.85
C ALA A 254 -21.70 12.26 -4.16
N GLU A 255 -22.15 11.01 -4.26
CA GLU A 255 -22.07 10.24 -5.50
C GLU A 255 -22.80 10.90 -6.66
N LYS A 256 -24.00 11.45 -6.40
CA LYS A 256 -24.76 12.18 -7.42
C LYS A 256 -24.01 13.42 -7.90
N LYS A 257 -23.36 14.15 -6.99
CA LYS A 257 -22.50 15.30 -7.32
C LYS A 257 -21.28 14.88 -8.17
N ALA A 258 -20.60 13.80 -7.80
CA ALA A 258 -19.47 13.28 -8.58
C ALA A 258 -19.91 12.79 -9.97
N LYS A 259 -21.07 12.14 -10.09
CA LYS A 259 -21.64 11.71 -11.38
C LYS A 259 -22.04 12.91 -12.25
N ALA A 260 -22.60 13.96 -11.67
CA ALA A 260 -22.91 15.21 -12.37
C ALA A 260 -21.64 15.87 -12.91
N GLN A 261 -20.58 15.99 -12.09
CA GLN A 261 -19.29 16.53 -12.52
C GLN A 261 -18.65 15.69 -13.64
N LYS A 262 -18.77 14.36 -13.55
CA LYS A 262 -18.28 13.43 -14.58
C LYS A 262 -19.00 13.55 -15.91
N GLU A 263 -20.29 13.82 -15.89
CA GLU A 263 -21.08 14.11 -17.09
C GLU A 263 -20.71 15.48 -17.67
N GLU A 264 -20.53 16.51 -16.82
CA GLU A 264 -20.10 17.84 -17.23
C GLU A 264 -18.71 17.83 -17.87
N ASP A 265 -17.75 17.13 -17.26
CA ASP A 265 -16.40 16.96 -17.80
C ASP A 265 -16.40 16.23 -19.15
N ARG A 266 -17.24 15.20 -19.31
CA ARG A 266 -17.39 14.49 -20.59
C ARG A 266 -17.94 15.39 -21.69
N ARG A 267 -18.80 16.35 -21.34
CA ARG A 267 -19.38 17.31 -22.29
C ARG A 267 -18.42 18.46 -22.63
N ASN A 268 -17.72 19.00 -21.64
CA ASN A 268 -16.79 20.13 -21.81
C ASN A 268 -15.45 19.69 -22.40
N TYR A 269 -15.02 18.46 -22.11
CA TYR A 269 -13.73 17.92 -22.54
C TYR A 269 -13.87 16.52 -23.18
N PRO A 270 -14.60 16.40 -24.30
CA PRO A 270 -14.91 15.11 -24.93
C PRO A 270 -13.67 14.35 -25.45
N THR A 271 -12.58 15.06 -25.72
CA THR A 271 -11.30 14.51 -26.20
C THR A 271 -10.24 14.33 -25.11
N ASN A 272 -10.53 14.71 -23.86
CA ASN A 272 -9.56 14.65 -22.77
C ASN A 272 -9.44 13.22 -22.20
N THR A 273 -8.21 12.70 -22.17
CA THR A 273 -7.87 11.39 -21.62
C THR A 273 -7.73 11.41 -20.09
N TYR A 274 -7.47 12.57 -19.50
CA TYR A 274 -7.20 12.74 -18.08
C TYR A 274 -8.41 13.27 -17.31
N LYS A 275 -8.54 12.86 -16.04
CA LYS A 275 -9.57 13.39 -15.14
C LYS A 275 -9.29 14.86 -14.82
N THR A 276 -10.35 15.66 -14.70
CA THR A 276 -10.19 17.03 -14.19
C THR A 276 -9.95 16.98 -12.69
N LEU A 277 -9.25 18.01 -12.17
CA LEU A 277 -9.07 18.18 -10.72
C LEU A 277 -10.42 18.30 -10.00
N GLU A 278 -11.46 18.82 -10.65
CA GLU A 278 -12.77 19.00 -10.02
C GLU A 278 -13.51 17.68 -9.84
N LEU A 279 -13.43 16.79 -10.84
CA LEU A 279 -13.92 15.42 -10.74
C LEU A 279 -13.12 14.61 -9.73
N GLU A 280 -11.80 14.80 -9.66
CA GLU A 280 -10.94 14.11 -8.68
C GLU A 280 -11.24 14.54 -7.23
N ILE A 281 -11.54 15.83 -7.02
CA ILE A 281 -12.01 16.36 -5.74
C ILE A 281 -13.38 15.76 -5.38
N ALA A 282 -14.33 15.73 -6.33
CA ALA A 282 -15.66 15.18 -6.10
C ALA A 282 -15.64 13.66 -5.82
N GLU A 283 -14.82 12.89 -6.55
CA GLU A 283 -14.60 11.45 -6.29
C GLU A 283 -13.93 11.23 -4.92
N SER A 284 -13.03 12.13 -4.50
CA SER A 284 -12.37 12.04 -3.20
C SER A 284 -13.32 12.33 -2.03
N ASP A 285 -14.23 13.30 -2.17
CA ASP A 285 -15.27 13.58 -1.16
C ASP A 285 -16.23 12.40 -0.97
N VAL A 286 -16.58 11.68 -2.05
CA VAL A 286 -17.33 10.41 -1.97
C VAL A 286 -16.55 9.37 -1.17
N LYS A 287 -15.27 9.16 -1.49
CA LYS A 287 -14.41 8.18 -0.81
C LYS A 287 -14.25 8.46 0.69
N VAL A 288 -14.21 9.74 1.11
CA VAL A 288 -14.16 10.14 2.52
C VAL A 288 -15.46 9.77 3.22
N LYS A 289 -16.60 10.14 2.64
CA LYS A 289 -17.92 9.84 3.22
C LYS A 289 -18.21 8.34 3.30
N GLU A 290 -17.77 7.55 2.31
CA GLU A 290 -17.85 6.09 2.35
C GLU A 290 -17.02 5.49 3.48
N ALA A 291 -15.81 6.01 3.71
CA ALA A 291 -14.95 5.55 4.81
C ALA A 291 -15.51 5.94 6.18
N GLU A 292 -16.07 7.15 6.32
CA GLU A 292 -16.76 7.58 7.54
C GLU A 292 -17.97 6.70 7.83
N LEU A 293 -18.71 6.30 6.79
CA LEU A 293 -19.83 5.38 6.89
C LEU A 293 -19.39 3.97 7.32
N GLU A 294 -18.30 3.45 6.75
CA GLU A 294 -17.71 2.16 7.14
C GLU A 294 -17.27 2.18 8.61
N LEU A 295 -16.69 3.30 9.07
CA LEU A 295 -16.33 3.53 10.47
C LEU A 295 -17.58 3.56 11.37
N VAL A 296 -18.64 4.26 10.99
CA VAL A 296 -19.90 4.30 11.76
C VAL A 296 -20.55 2.91 11.81
N LYS A 297 -20.44 2.11 10.75
CA LYS A 297 -20.90 0.70 10.73
C LYS A 297 -20.03 -0.20 11.61
N GLU A 298 -18.72 -0.04 11.62
CA GLU A 298 -17.80 -0.77 12.52
C GLU A 298 -18.02 -0.41 13.99
N GLU A 299 -18.19 0.87 14.33
CA GLU A 299 -18.46 1.34 15.70
C GLU A 299 -19.86 0.91 16.21
N ALA A 300 -20.80 0.69 15.30
CA ALA A 300 -22.15 0.19 15.58
C ALA A 300 -22.20 -1.33 15.83
N LYS A 301 -21.17 -2.10 15.47
CA LYS A 301 -21.12 -3.54 15.73
C LYS A 301 -20.95 -3.81 17.22
N GLU A 302 -21.73 -4.76 17.73
CA GLU A 302 -21.75 -5.15 19.14
C GLU A 302 -20.41 -5.77 19.59
N SER A 303 -19.73 -6.50 18.70
CA SER A 303 -18.37 -6.99 18.87
C SER A 303 -17.33 -5.94 18.44
N ARG A 304 -17.06 -4.97 19.32
CA ARG A 304 -16.05 -3.92 19.05
C ARG A 304 -14.65 -4.52 18.96
N ASN A 305 -14.11 -4.58 17.75
CA ASN A 305 -12.70 -4.88 17.53
C ASN A 305 -11.94 -3.55 17.41
N GLU A 306 -11.28 -3.14 18.50
CA GLU A 306 -10.55 -1.86 18.59
C GLU A 306 -9.51 -1.69 17.49
N GLU A 307 -8.86 -2.77 17.06
CA GLU A 307 -7.86 -2.74 15.99
C GLU A 307 -8.48 -2.38 14.64
N LYS A 308 -9.65 -2.94 14.32
CA LYS A 308 -10.39 -2.63 13.07
C LYS A 308 -10.95 -1.23 13.07
N VAL A 309 -11.47 -0.75 14.21
CA VAL A 309 -11.95 0.63 14.36
C VAL A 309 -10.79 1.62 14.21
N ASN A 310 -9.61 1.34 14.79
CA ASN A 310 -8.42 2.17 14.64
C ASN A 310 -7.91 2.17 13.18
N GLN A 311 -7.95 1.03 12.50
CA GLN A 311 -7.61 0.95 11.08
C GLN A 311 -8.58 1.75 10.21
N ALA A 312 -9.89 1.68 10.49
CA ALA A 312 -10.91 2.47 9.80
C ALA A 312 -10.72 3.98 10.05
N LYS A 313 -10.38 4.39 11.29
CA LYS A 313 -10.04 5.77 11.65
C LYS A 313 -8.84 6.30 10.85
N ALA A 314 -7.77 5.52 10.78
CA ALA A 314 -6.59 5.87 9.99
C ALA A 314 -6.91 6.00 8.48
N LYS A 315 -7.76 5.11 7.94
CA LYS A 315 -8.22 5.20 6.54
C LYS A 315 -9.03 6.47 6.27
N VAL A 316 -9.93 6.85 7.17
CA VAL A 316 -10.70 8.10 7.07
C VAL A 316 -9.77 9.31 7.09
N GLU A 317 -8.81 9.35 8.03
CA GLU A 317 -7.85 10.44 8.14
C GLU A 317 -6.97 10.58 6.89
N SER A 318 -6.48 9.45 6.36
CA SER A 318 -5.70 9.42 5.11
C SER A 318 -6.49 9.97 3.92
N LYS A 319 -7.74 9.54 3.72
CA LYS A 319 -8.59 10.02 2.62
C LYS A 319 -8.94 11.50 2.77
N LYS A 320 -9.15 11.98 4.00
CA LYS A 320 -9.40 13.39 4.28
C LYS A 320 -8.16 14.25 4.01
N ALA A 321 -6.98 13.74 4.33
CA ALA A 321 -5.71 14.40 3.99
C ALA A 321 -5.50 14.49 2.47
N GLU A 322 -5.88 13.47 1.70
CA GLU A 322 -5.84 13.48 0.24
C GLU A 322 -6.80 14.53 -0.35
N ALA A 323 -8.06 14.57 0.12
CA ALA A 323 -9.04 15.56 -0.32
C ALA A 323 -8.58 17.00 -0.07
N THR A 324 -7.99 17.28 1.11
CA THR A 324 -7.45 18.62 1.42
C THR A 324 -6.23 19.00 0.58
N ARG A 325 -5.43 18.01 0.14
CA ARG A 325 -4.31 18.26 -0.81
C ARG A 325 -4.84 18.65 -2.18
N LEU A 326 -5.86 17.95 -2.70
CA LEU A 326 -6.48 18.28 -3.98
C LEU A 326 -7.11 19.68 -3.97
N GLU A 327 -7.71 20.08 -2.86
CA GLU A 327 -8.26 21.43 -2.68
C GLU A 327 -7.16 22.50 -2.71
N LYS A 328 -6.02 22.26 -2.03
CA LYS A 328 -4.85 23.16 -2.10
C LYS A 328 -4.32 23.30 -3.52
N ILE A 329 -4.19 22.20 -4.24
CA ILE A 329 -3.75 22.20 -5.65
C ILE A 329 -4.70 23.02 -6.51
N LYS A 330 -6.02 22.92 -6.31
CA LYS A 330 -7.02 23.75 -7.00
C LYS A 330 -6.80 25.24 -6.71
N THR A 331 -6.57 25.61 -5.44
CA THR A 331 -6.35 27.01 -5.07
C THR A 331 -5.05 27.57 -5.65
N ASP A 332 -3.98 26.80 -5.65
CA ASP A 332 -2.67 27.24 -6.17
C ASP A 332 -2.70 27.38 -7.69
N ARG A 333 -3.35 26.44 -8.39
CA ARG A 333 -3.56 26.54 -9.85
C ARG A 333 -4.39 27.78 -10.21
N LYS A 334 -5.43 28.11 -9.45
CA LYS A 334 -6.24 29.31 -9.67
C LYS A 334 -5.44 30.59 -9.48
N LYS A 335 -4.56 30.65 -8.47
CA LYS A 335 -3.65 31.79 -8.26
C LYS A 335 -2.65 31.93 -9.40
N ALA A 336 -2.05 30.82 -9.86
CA ALA A 336 -1.11 30.82 -10.98
C ALA A 336 -1.77 31.27 -12.29
N GLU A 337 -3.00 30.86 -12.56
CA GLU A 337 -3.75 31.28 -13.74
C GLU A 337 -4.12 32.78 -13.68
N GLU A 338 -4.49 33.29 -12.51
CA GLU A 338 -4.77 34.71 -12.32
C GLU A 338 -3.52 35.58 -12.50
N GLU A 339 -2.38 35.15 -11.98
CA GLU A 339 -1.09 35.85 -12.16
C GLU A 339 -0.64 35.84 -13.62
N ALA A 340 -0.82 34.72 -14.34
CA ALA A 340 -0.54 34.63 -15.76
C ALA A 340 -1.43 35.58 -16.59
N LYS A 341 -2.71 35.70 -16.24
CA LYS A 341 -3.63 36.66 -16.87
C LYS A 341 -3.24 38.12 -16.59
N ARG A 342 -2.78 38.44 -15.38
CA ARG A 342 -2.28 39.79 -15.05
C ARG A 342 -1.02 40.15 -15.84
N LYS A 343 -0.06 39.21 -15.95
CA LYS A 343 1.16 39.41 -16.74
C LYS A 343 0.88 39.56 -18.23
N ALA A 344 -0.03 38.75 -18.79
CA ALA A 344 -0.43 38.88 -20.20
C ALA A 344 -1.13 40.22 -20.49
N ALA A 345 -1.99 40.70 -19.57
CA ALA A 345 -2.65 42.01 -19.70
C ALA A 345 -1.70 43.19 -19.49
N GLU A 346 -0.62 43.02 -18.73
CA GLU A 346 0.45 44.02 -18.57
C GLU A 346 1.35 44.09 -19.82
N GLU A 347 1.66 42.94 -20.42
CA GLU A 347 2.46 42.86 -21.65
C GLU A 347 1.73 43.46 -22.88
N ASP A 348 0.39 43.32 -22.94
CA ASP A 348 -0.43 43.95 -23.98
C ASP A 348 -0.47 45.48 -23.84
N LYS A 349 -0.45 46.01 -22.61
CA LYS A 349 -0.35 47.46 -22.35
C LYS A 349 1.02 48.06 -22.72
N VAL A 350 2.09 47.26 -22.78
CA VAL A 350 3.43 47.73 -23.16
C VAL A 350 3.59 47.85 -24.69
N LYS A 351 2.81 47.10 -25.48
CA LYS A 351 2.79 47.21 -26.96
C LYS A 351 1.99 48.41 -27.49
N GLU A 352 1.24 49.10 -26.64
CA GLU A 352 0.39 50.24 -27.00
C GLU A 352 1.04 51.61 -26.69
N LYS A 353 2.38 51.69 -26.63
CA LYS A 353 3.06 53.00 -26.69
C LYS A 353 3.12 53.46 -28.15
N PRO A 354 2.56 54.63 -28.51
CA PRO A 354 2.61 55.12 -29.87
C PRO A 354 4.06 55.43 -30.25
N ALA A 355 4.46 54.98 -31.44
CA ALA A 355 5.73 55.36 -32.04
C ALA A 355 5.81 56.88 -32.18
N GLU A 356 6.86 57.49 -31.59
CA GLU A 356 7.27 58.85 -31.93
C GLU A 356 7.50 58.92 -33.45
N GLN A 357 6.71 59.75 -34.11
CA GLN A 357 6.86 60.04 -35.54
C GLN A 357 8.13 60.87 -35.79
N PRO A 358 8.79 60.68 -36.94
CA PRO A 358 10.14 61.18 -37.23
C PRO A 358 10.24 62.71 -37.33
#